data_AF-A0A3D1T815-F1
#
_entry.id   AF-A0A3D1T815-F1
#
_cell.length_a   1.000
_cell.length_b   1.000
_cell.length_c   1.000
_cell.angle_alpha   90.00
_cell.angle_beta   90.00
_cell.angle_gamma   90.00
#
_symmetry.space_group_name_H-M   'P 1'
#
loop_
_entity.id
_entity.type
_entity.pdbx_description
1 polymer ?
#
loop_
_entity_poly.entity_id
_entity_poly.type
_entity_poly.pdbx_seq_one_letter_code
_entity_poly.pdbx_strand_id
1 'polypeptide(L)' 'MEIGREIRVPIPKEHLYTVKPGDTAWRISKRYGMTVEILCEINNLNDPSKLSVGQVLILSCPVTDIKDERF' A
#
# COMPACT_ATOMS: atom_id res chain seq x y z
N MET A 1 -7.97 -17.79 30.68
CA MET A 1 -8.10 -17.61 29.22
C MET A 1 -8.07 -16.12 28.95
N GLU A 2 -6.98 -15.59 28.40
CA GLU A 2 -6.92 -14.20 27.95
C GLU A 2 -7.37 -14.14 26.48
N ILE A 3 -8.66 -13.94 26.29
CA ILE A 3 -9.28 -13.64 25.00
C ILE A 3 -9.09 -12.14 24.74
N GLY A 4 -8.41 -11.78 23.64
CA GLY A 4 -8.20 -10.38 23.24
C GLY A 4 -6.76 -9.96 22.96
N ARG A 5 -5.79 -10.88 22.89
CA ARG A 5 -4.41 -10.50 22.55
C ARG A 5 -4.33 -10.06 21.07
N GLU A 6 -4.16 -8.77 20.87
CA GLU A 6 -3.85 -8.19 19.57
C GLU A 6 -2.54 -8.79 19.05
N ILE A 7 -2.62 -9.68 18.05
CA ILE A 7 -1.43 -10.22 17.40
C ILE A 7 -0.93 -9.15 16.43
N ARG A 8 0.11 -8.42 16.84
CA ARG A 8 0.84 -7.52 15.94
C ARG A 8 1.74 -8.35 15.04
N VAL A 9 1.28 -8.63 13.83
CA VAL A 9 2.12 -9.24 12.80
C VAL A 9 3.05 -8.15 12.24
N PRO A 10 4.38 -8.34 12.27
CA PRO A 10 5.29 -7.39 11.64
C PRO A 10 5.06 -7.43 10.12
N ILE A 11 4.78 -6.27 9.53
CA ILE A 11 4.71 -6.14 8.07
C ILE A 11 6.12 -6.36 7.52
N PRO A 12 6.34 -7.30 6.59
CA PRO A 12 7.66 -7.51 6.01
C PRO A 12 8.14 -6.22 5.34
N LYS A 13 9.43 -5.90 5.50
CA LYS A 13 9.98 -4.62 5.02
C LYS A 13 9.84 -4.44 3.51
N GLU A 14 9.74 -5.53 2.72
CA GLU A 14 9.53 -5.42 1.27
C GLU A 14 8.17 -4.79 0.90
N HIS A 15 7.21 -4.78 1.83
CA HIS A 15 5.89 -4.18 1.67
C HIS A 15 5.83 -2.75 2.19
N LEU A 16 6.98 -2.14 2.53
CA LEU A 16 7.04 -0.78 3.04
C LEU A 16 7.83 0.11 2.08
N TYR A 17 7.28 1.29 1.80
CA TYR A 17 7.93 2.31 0.98
C TYR A 17 7.96 3.65 1.70
N THR A 18 9.15 4.23 1.84
CA THR A 18 9.31 5.58 2.36
C THR A 18 9.21 6.59 1.23
N VAL A 19 8.23 7.48 1.30
CA VAL A 19 7.99 8.57 0.35
C VAL A 19 9.21 9.48 0.25
N LYS A 20 9.65 9.74 -0.98
CA LYS A 20 10.79 10.61 -1.30
C LYS A 20 10.32 11.94 -1.89
N PRO A 21 11.16 12.99 -1.88
CA PRO A 21 10.83 14.25 -2.54
C PRO A 21 10.45 14.04 -4.02
N GLY A 22 9.30 14.56 -4.42
CA GLY A 22 8.78 14.45 -5.79
C GLY A 22 8.01 13.16 -6.10
N ASP A 23 7.82 12.28 -5.12
CA ASP A 23 6.90 11.14 -5.27
C ASP A 23 5.44 11.59 -5.25
N THR A 24 4.59 10.85 -5.96
CA THR A 24 3.14 10.99 -5.94
C THR A 24 2.51 9.62 -5.80
N ALA A 25 1.30 9.54 -5.25
CA ALA A 25 0.60 8.27 -5.09
C ALA A 25 0.47 7.53 -6.43
N TRP A 26 0.23 8.26 -7.53
CA TRP A 26 0.19 7.73 -8.88
C TRP A 26 1.53 7.13 -9.36
N ARG A 27 2.65 7.81 -9.13
CA ARG A 27 3.97 7.30 -9.55
C ARG A 27 4.35 6.05 -8.74
N ILE A 28 4.04 6.04 -7.45
CA ILE A 28 4.30 4.91 -6.56
C ILE A 28 3.42 3.73 -6.97
N SER A 29 2.10 3.92 -7.05
CA SER A 29 1.17 2.83 -7.38
C SER A 29 1.52 2.18 -8.72
N LYS A 30 1.81 2.99 -9.74
CA LYS A 30 2.23 2.52 -11.07
C LYS A 30 3.55 1.75 -11.03
N ARG A 31 4.53 2.20 -10.24
CA ARG A 31 5.82 1.50 -10.09
C ARG A 31 5.65 0.12 -9.46
N TYR A 32 4.71 -0.03 -8.54
CA TYR A 32 4.51 -1.27 -7.78
C TYR A 32 3.32 -2.11 -8.30
N GLY A 33 2.76 -1.76 -9.46
CA GLY A 33 1.72 -2.55 -10.10
C GLY A 33 0.39 -2.58 -9.35
N MET A 34 0.04 -1.49 -8.65
CA MET A 34 -1.25 -1.34 -7.97
C MET A 34 -1.96 -0.05 -8.40
N THR A 35 -3.25 0.04 -8.08
CA THR A 35 -4.04 1.25 -8.31
C THR A 35 -3.81 2.28 -7.19
N VAL A 36 -4.14 3.55 -7.46
CA VAL A 36 -4.04 4.61 -6.44
C VAL A 36 -5.08 4.38 -5.35
N GLU A 37 -6.24 3.86 -5.73
CA GLU A 37 -7.35 3.52 -4.85
C GLU A 37 -6.91 2.49 -3.80
N ILE A 38 -6.31 1.38 -4.23
CA ILE A 38 -5.77 0.35 -3.32
C ILE A 38 -4.70 0.96 -2.41
N LEU A 39 -3.78 1.75 -2.97
CA LEU A 39 -2.73 2.41 -2.19
C LEU A 39 -3.30 3.33 -1.11
N CYS A 40 -4.38 4.06 -1.42
CA CYS A 40 -5.07 4.92 -0.46
C CYS A 40 -5.80 4.14 0.61
N GLU A 41 -6.55 3.11 0.23
CA GLU A 41 -7.32 2.27 1.17
C GLU A 41 -6.42 1.62 2.21
N ILE A 42 -5.34 0.96 1.79
CA ILE A 42 -4.45 0.24 2.72
C ILE A 42 -3.65 1.19 3.64
N ASN A 43 -3.47 2.44 3.23
CA ASN A 43 -2.75 3.46 4.00
C ASN A 43 -3.67 4.48 4.69
N ASN A 44 -5.00 4.31 4.60
CA ASN A 44 -5.99 5.28 5.07
C ASN A 44 -5.71 6.72 4.58
N LEU A 45 -5.31 6.86 3.30
CA LEU A 45 -5.07 8.16 2.68
C LEU A 45 -6.40 8.74 2.20
N ASN A 46 -6.84 9.81 2.83
CA ASN A 46 -8.03 10.55 2.38
C ASN A 46 -7.79 11.35 1.09
N ASP A 47 -6.53 11.68 0.81
CA ASP A 47 -6.14 12.52 -0.33
C ASP A 47 -4.82 12.01 -0.93
N PRO A 48 -4.84 11.40 -2.13
CA PRO A 48 -3.63 10.87 -2.79
C PRO A 48 -2.62 11.95 -3.20
N SER A 49 -3.02 13.23 -3.22
CA SER A 49 -2.12 14.34 -3.51
C SER A 49 -1.28 14.77 -2.30
N LYS A 50 -1.70 14.36 -1.09
CA LYS A 50 -1.06 14.74 0.18
C LYS A 50 -0.16 13.65 0.73
N LEU A 51 0.90 13.33 0.00
CA LEU A 51 1.98 12.50 0.52
C LEU A 51 3.05 13.36 1.19
N SER A 52 3.46 12.99 2.41
CA SER A 52 4.54 13.66 3.12
C SER A 52 5.86 12.95 2.88
N VAL A 53 6.93 13.69 2.61
CA VAL A 53 8.28 13.10 2.52
C VAL A 53 8.64 12.42 3.85
N GLY A 54 9.16 11.20 3.78
CA GLY A 54 9.46 10.39 4.96
C GLY A 54 8.28 9.55 5.46
N GLN A 55 7.07 9.77 4.93
CA GLN A 55 5.92 8.92 5.22
C GLN A 55 6.18 7.48 4.77
N VAL A 56 5.83 6.51 5.61
CA VAL A 56 5.90 5.09 5.26
C VAL A 56 4.54 4.67 4.72
N LEU A 57 4.54 4.15 3.50
CA LEU A 57 3.39 3.55 2.85
C LEU A 57 3.52 2.03 2.87
N ILE A 58 2.44 1.36 3.22
CA ILE A 58 2.23 -0.06 2.99
C ILE A 58 1.96 -0.21 1.49
N LEU A 59 2.71 -1.09 0.85
CA LEU A 59 2.50 -1.52 -0.52
C LEU A 59 1.85 -2.90 -0.47
N SER A 60 0.72 -3.04 -1.16
CA SER A 60 0.20 -4.36 -1.45
C SER A 60 1.17 -5.07 -2.39
N CYS A 61 1.54 -6.32 -2.11
CA CYS A 61 2.02 -7.19 -3.16
C CYS A 61 0.77 -7.53 -4.00
N PRO A 62 0.72 -7.16 -5.30
CA PRO A 62 -0.41 -7.58 -6.09
C PRO A 62 -0.39 -9.12 -6.10
N VAL A 63 -1.41 -9.73 -5.48
CA VAL A 63 -2.02 -10.89 -6.11
C VAL A 63 -2.47 -10.30 -7.43
N THR A 64 -1.68 -10.50 -8.48
CA THR A 64 -2.06 -10.11 -9.84
C THR A 64 -3.52 -10.51 -9.97
N ASP A 65 -4.40 -9.54 -10.19
CA ASP A 65 -5.78 -9.82 -10.54
C ASP A 65 -5.68 -10.88 -11.63
N ILE A 66 -6.03 -12.13 -11.28
CA ILE A 66 -6.34 -13.12 -12.29
C ILE A 66 -7.66 -12.61 -12.86
N LYS A 67 -7.56 -11.60 -13.71
CA LYS A 67 -8.46 -11.45 -14.82
C LYS A 67 -8.22 -12.68 -15.67
N ASP A 68 -8.82 -13.79 -15.24
CA ASP A 68 -9.13 -14.92 -16.10
C ASP A 68 -10.21 -14.37 -17.05
N GLU A 69 -9.80 -13.49 -17.96
CA GLU A 69 -10.58 -13.08 -19.12
C GLU A 69 -10.52 -14.22 -20.17
N ARG A 70 -10.74 -15.45 -19.71
CA ARG A 70 -11.13 -16.60 -20.54
C ARG A 70 -12.64 -16.78 -20.40
N PHE A 71 -13.40 -15.93 -21.09
CA PHE A 71 -14.73 -16.27 -21.59
C PHE A 71 -14.88 -15.72 -22.99
#